data_AF-C0FRP1-F1
#
_entry.id   AF-C0FRP1-F1
#
_cell.length_a   1.000
_cell.length_b   1.000
_cell.length_c   1.000
_cell.angle_alpha   90.00
_cell.angle_beta   90.00
_cell.angle_gamma   90.00
#
_symmetry.space_group_name_H-M   'P 1'
#
loop_
_entity.id
_entity.type
_entity.pdbx_description
1 polymer ?
#
loop_
_entity_poly.entity_id
_entity_poly.type
_entity_poly.pdbx_seq_one_letter_code
_entity_poly.pdbx_strand_id
1 'polypeptide(L)' 'MLQAKINAYISFLEEKQYKDIYQDMSIMYGIIEIHFLHCLTKNAEKFLHSVNNQLNELGIKIQYSVLQGEDNEVR' A
#
# COMPACT_ATOMS: atom_id res chain seq x y z
N MET A 1 5.65 -13.10 -0.15
CA MET A 1 5.93 -12.37 1.11
C MET A 1 5.56 -10.90 0.93
N LEU A 2 5.12 -10.19 1.98
CA LEU A 2 4.56 -8.82 1.90
C LEU A 2 5.49 -7.82 1.18
N GLN A 3 6.79 -7.82 1.52
CA GLN A 3 7.80 -6.96 0.89
C GLN A 3 7.86 -7.13 -0.62
N ALA A 4 7.86 -8.37 -1.13
CA ALA A 4 7.93 -8.62 -2.57
C ALA A 4 6.71 -8.04 -3.31
N LYS A 5 5.52 -8.08 -2.69
CA LYS A 5 4.32 -7.46 -3.28
C LYS A 5 4.46 -5.94 -3.31
N ILE A 6 4.87 -5.34 -2.19
CA ILE A 6 5.08 -3.89 -2.11
C ILE A 6 6.11 -3.44 -3.17
N ASN A 7 7.24 -4.15 -3.30
CA ASN A 7 8.26 -3.84 -4.30
C ASN A 7 7.71 -3.89 -5.73
N ALA A 8 6.88 -4.88 -6.05
CA ALA A 8 6.27 -4.96 -7.39
C ALA A 8 5.38 -3.75 -7.70
N TYR A 9 4.59 -3.27 -6.73
CA TYR A 9 3.76 -2.07 -6.91
C TYR A 9 4.58 -0.77 -6.94
N ILE A 10 5.68 -0.70 -6.19
CA ILE A 10 6.61 0.43 -6.28
C ILE A 10 7.19 0.50 -7.69
N SER A 11 7.75 -0.60 -8.22
CA SER A 11 8.30 -0.64 -9.58
C SER A 11 7.25 -0.26 -10.63
N PHE A 12 6.00 -0.73 -10.49
CA PHE A 12 4.90 -0.35 -11.37
C PHE A 12 4.66 1.18 -11.39
N LEU A 13 4.71 1.84 -10.23
CA LEU A 13 4.53 3.28 -10.10
C LEU A 13 5.75 4.08 -10.62
N GLU A 14 6.96 3.64 -10.30
CA GLU A 14 8.22 4.28 -10.72
C GLU A 14 8.41 4.21 -12.24
N GLU A 15 8.15 3.03 -12.83
CA GLU A 15 8.24 2.80 -14.27
C GLU A 15 7.04 3.42 -15.03
N LYS A 16 6.09 4.02 -14.32
CA LYS A 16 4.90 4.69 -14.88
C LYS A 16 4.08 3.75 -15.78
N GLN A 17 4.05 2.47 -15.45
CA GLN A 17 3.31 1.44 -16.21
C GLN A 17 1.79 1.72 -16.25
N TYR A 18 1.29 2.54 -15.32
CA TYR A 18 -0.10 3.01 -15.30
C TYR A 18 -0.46 3.93 -16.48
N LYS A 19 0.52 4.55 -17.17
CA LYS A 19 0.25 5.49 -18.27
C LYS A 19 -0.45 4.85 -19.46
N ASP A 20 -0.23 3.56 -19.66
CA ASP A 20 -0.89 2.81 -20.73
C ASP A 20 -2.40 2.69 -20.47
N ILE A 21 -2.80 2.71 -19.19
CA ILE A 21 -4.19 2.59 -18.73
C ILE A 21 -4.84 3.97 -18.57
N TYR A 22 -4.12 4.92 -17.99
CA TYR A 22 -4.59 6.29 -17.70
C TYR A 22 -3.93 7.30 -18.64
N GLN A 23 -4.26 7.19 -19.92
CA GLN A 23 -3.76 8.11 -20.95
C GLN A 23 -4.19 9.55 -20.63
N ASP A 24 -3.30 10.51 -20.86
CA ASP A 24 -3.51 11.95 -20.67
C ASP A 24 -3.84 12.43 -19.24
N MET A 25 -3.67 11.58 -18.22
CA MET A 25 -3.76 12.01 -16.82
C MET A 25 -2.39 12.30 -16.20
N SER A 26 -2.29 13.43 -15.50
CA SER A 26 -1.15 13.73 -14.63
C SER A 26 -1.41 13.18 -13.23
N ILE A 27 -0.63 12.19 -12.80
CA ILE A 27 -0.70 11.65 -11.44
C ILE A 27 0.20 12.47 -10.53
N MET A 28 -0.37 13.03 -9.46
CA MET A 28 0.38 13.82 -8.48
C MET A 28 1.05 12.97 -7.38
N TYR A 29 0.40 11.89 -6.95
CA TYR A 29 0.94 10.97 -5.94
C TYR A 29 0.31 9.58 -6.09
N GLY A 30 1.06 8.54 -5.69
CA GLY A 30 0.59 7.16 -5.69
C GLY A 30 0.18 6.71 -4.29
N ILE A 31 -0.92 5.97 -4.17
CA ILE A 31 -1.28 5.26 -2.93
C ILE A 31 -1.26 3.76 -3.20
N ILE A 32 -0.51 3.03 -2.38
CA ILE A 32 -0.60 1.57 -2.27
C ILE A 32 -1.45 1.26 -1.04
N GLU A 33 -2.70 0.86 -1.25
CA GLU A 33 -3.61 0.49 -0.16
C GLU A 33 -3.59 -1.03 0.08
N ILE A 34 -3.41 -1.42 1.34
CA ILE A 34 -3.31 -2.83 1.75
C ILE A 34 -4.43 -3.16 2.75
N HIS A 35 -5.30 -4.10 2.41
CA HIS A 35 -6.30 -4.64 3.32
C HIS A 35 -5.80 -5.95 3.91
N PHE A 36 -5.40 -5.93 5.18
CA PHE A 36 -4.99 -7.12 5.90
C PHE A 36 -6.20 -7.87 6.43
N LEU A 37 -6.21 -9.20 6.27
CA LEU A 37 -7.25 -10.05 6.84
C LEU A 37 -7.16 -10.15 8.37
N HIS A 38 -5.97 -9.96 8.93
CA HIS A 38 -5.69 -10.09 10.36
C HIS A 38 -4.86 -8.91 10.85
N CYS A 39 -4.90 -8.67 12.16
CA CYS A 39 -4.06 -7.68 12.80
C CYS A 39 -2.58 -7.89 12.47
N LEU A 40 -1.87 -6.79 12.26
CA LEU A 40 -0.45 -6.81 11.99
C LEU A 40 0.32 -7.14 13.27
N THR A 41 1.46 -7.80 13.10
CA THR A 41 2.46 -7.84 14.17
C THR A 41 3.16 -6.49 14.29
N LYS A 42 3.67 -6.15 15.47
CA LYS A 42 4.48 -4.92 15.68
C LYS A 42 5.65 -4.80 14.70
N ASN A 43 6.24 -5.93 14.29
CA ASN A 43 7.34 -5.94 13.32
C ASN A 43 6.85 -5.57 11.92
N ALA A 44 5.66 -6.03 11.52
CA ALA A 44 5.05 -5.65 10.25
C ALA A 44 4.67 -4.17 10.22
N GLU A 45 4.14 -3.63 11.33
CA GLU A 45 3.87 -2.19 11.45
C GLU A 45 5.15 -1.35 11.33
N LYS A 46 6.21 -1.70 12.06
CA LYS A 46 7.52 -1.03 11.96
C LYS A 46 8.09 -1.09 10.54
N PHE A 47 7.96 -2.25 9.89
CA PHE A 47 8.38 -2.42 8.51
C PHE A 47 7.60 -1.47 7.58
N LEU A 48 6.27 -1.45 7.64
CA LEU A 48 5.44 -0.55 6.82
C LEU A 48 5.75 0.92 7.08
N HIS A 49 5.98 1.30 8.34
CA HIS A 49 6.39 2.65 8.69
C HIS A 49 7.74 3.02 8.06
N SER A 50 8.73 2.13 8.15
CA SER A 50 10.05 2.34 7.54
C SER A 50 9.95 2.48 6.02
N VAL A 51 9.15 1.64 5.36
CA VAL A 51 8.94 1.72 3.92
C VAL A 51 8.25 3.03 3.54
N ASN A 52 7.21 3.44 4.28
CA ASN A 52 6.52 4.71 4.04
C ASN A 52 7.47 5.91 4.09
N ASN A 53 8.38 5.94 5.05
CA ASN A 53 9.35 7.03 5.17
C ASN A 53 10.29 7.10 3.95
N GLN A 54 10.68 5.94 3.40
CA GLN A 54 11.52 5.88 2.20
C GLN A 54 10.76 6.32 0.94
N LEU A 55 9.47 5.99 0.85
CA LEU A 55 8.64 6.27 -0.33
C LEU A 55 8.12 7.71 -0.42
N ASN A 56 8.16 8.46 0.68
CA ASN A 56 7.68 9.83 0.73
C ASN A 56 8.41 10.74 -0.29
N GLU A 57 9.69 10.48 -0.56
CA GLU A 57 10.48 11.21 -1.56
C GLU A 57 10.01 10.94 -3.01
N LEU A 58 9.37 9.80 -3.24
CA LEU A 58 8.85 9.39 -4.55
C LEU A 58 7.39 9.83 -4.77
N GLY A 59 6.78 10.52 -3.79
CA GLY A 59 5.35 10.85 -3.82
C GLY A 59 4.46 9.60 -3.73
N ILE A 60 4.97 8.52 -3.12
CA ILE A 60 4.23 7.27 -2.93
C ILE A 60 3.92 7.10 -1.45
N LYS A 61 2.68 6.73 -1.12
CA LYS A 61 2.22 6.47 0.24
C LYS A 61 1.62 5.08 0.34
N ILE A 62 2.03 4.32 1.34
CA ILE A 62 1.36 3.09 1.77
C ILE A 62 0.31 3.43 2.81
N GLN A 63 -0.90 2.94 2.59
CA GLN A 63 -1.99 2.96 3.57
C GLN A 63 -2.45 1.54 3.80
N TYR A 64 -2.95 1.25 4.99
CA TYR A 64 -3.48 -0.06 5.28
C TYR A 64 -4.64 -0.02 6.25
N SER A 65 -5.50 -1.01 6.12
CA SER A 65 -6.58 -1.31 7.05
C SER A 65 -6.54 -2.79 7.41
N VAL A 66 -7.12 -3.13 8.55
CA VAL A 66 -7.41 -4.51 8.91
C VAL A 66 -8.90 -4.69 8.68
N LEU A 67 -9.27 -5.66 7.85
CA LEU A 67 -10.65 -6.13 7.79
C LEU A 67 -10.93 -6.73 9.17
N GLN A 68 -11.52 -5.95 10.07
CA GLN A 68 -12.30 -6.52 11.14
C GLN A 68 -13.40 -7.29 10.41
N GLY A 69 -13.40 -8.62 10.52
CA GLY A 69 -14.62 -9.35 10.20
C GLY A 69 -15.74 -8.64 10.93
N GLU A 70 -16.86 -8.40 10.24
CA GLU A 70 -18.07 -8.03 10.94
C GLU A 70 -18.29 -9.10 12.01
N ASP A 71 -17.97 -8.79 13.27
CA ASP A 71 -18.51 -9.51 14.41
C ASP A 71 -20.01 -9.20 14.41
N ASN A 72 -20.72 -9.91 13.54
CA ASN A 72 -22.14 -10.19 13.69
C ASN A 72 -22.29 -11.05 14.95
N GLU A 73 -22.16 -10.44 16.12
CA GLU A 73 -22.78 -10.96 17.33
C GLU A 73 -23.75 -9.91 17.86
N VAL A 74 -25.02 -10.10 17.46
CA VAL A 74 -26.18 -9.70 18.23
C VAL A 74 -26.00 -10.21 19.66
N ARG A 75 -25.82 -9.30 20.62
CA ARG A 75 -26.29 -9.45 22.01
C ARG A 75 -26.68 -8.11 22.62
#